data_AF-A0A8I1Q8F5-F1
#
_entry.id   AF-A0A8I1Q8F5-F1
#
_cell.length_a   1.000
_cell.length_b   1.000
_cell.length_c   1.000
_cell.angle_alpha   90.00
_cell.angle_beta   90.00
_cell.angle_gamma   90.00
#
_symmetry.space_group_name_H-M   'P 1'
#
loop_
_entity.id
_entity.type
_entity.pdbx_description
1 polymer ?
#
loop_
_entity_poly.entity_id
_entity_poly.type
_entity_poly.pdbx_seq_one_letter_code
_entity_poly.pdbx_strand_id
1 'polypeptide(L)'
;MEKCSKLQIYKGIIQYILESTNYTLKNIADLCNSSIKSIHLIYSEGFIPNSFSSEIELVKLYQMILEINSNRDVYRKYLPLPKDYCQIGTN
;
A
#
# COMPACT_ATOMS: atom_id res chain seq x y z
N MET A 1 -11.57 -18.99 -19.08
CA MET A 1 -12.18 -17.82 -18.41
C MET A 1 -11.08 -16.78 -18.25
N GLU A 2 -11.01 -15.81 -19.17
CA GLU A 2 -10.06 -14.70 -19.07
C GLU A 2 -10.35 -13.96 -17.76
N LYS A 3 -9.54 -14.22 -16.74
CA LYS A 3 -9.58 -13.40 -15.53
C LYS A 3 -9.23 -11.99 -15.97
N CYS A 4 -10.16 -11.04 -15.87
CA CYS A 4 -9.92 -9.63 -16.16
C CYS A 4 -8.61 -9.20 -15.47
N SER A 5 -7.51 -9.10 -16.22
CA SER A 5 -6.17 -8.92 -15.64
C SER A 5 -6.10 -7.61 -14.86
N LYS A 6 -6.83 -6.60 -15.34
CA LYS A 6 -7.04 -5.30 -14.70
C LYS A 6 -7.62 -5.41 -13.28
N LEU A 7 -8.59 -6.30 -13.06
CA LEU A 7 -9.20 -6.50 -11.74
C LEU A 7 -8.18 -7.09 -10.75
N GLN A 8 -7.42 -8.09 -11.19
CA GLN A 8 -6.42 -8.74 -10.35
C GLN A 8 -5.31 -7.74 -9.97
N ILE A 9 -4.92 -6.86 -10.90
CA ILE A 9 -3.97 -5.79 -10.63
C ILE A 9 -4.51 -4.84 -9.56
N TYR A 10 -5.74 -4.33 -9.68
CA TYR A 10 -6.28 -3.42 -8.67
C TYR A 10 -6.47 -4.08 -7.32
N LYS A 11 -6.91 -5.35 -7.31
CA LYS A 11 -7.00 -6.11 -6.07
C LYS A 11 -5.64 -6.26 -5.40
N GLY A 12 -4.59 -6.57 -6.17
CA GLY A 12 -3.22 -6.64 -5.69
C GLY A 12 -2.70 -5.30 -5.17
N ILE A 13 -3.00 -4.19 -5.87
CA ILE A 13 -2.64 -2.84 -5.42
C ILE A 13 -3.31 -2.52 -4.08
N ILE A 14 -4.63 -2.71 -3.98
CA ILE A 14 -5.39 -2.43 -2.75
C ILE A 14 -4.84 -3.29 -1.61
N GLN A 15 -4.61 -4.59 -1.87
CA GLN A 15 -4.04 -5.50 -0.88
C GLN A 15 -2.67 -5.04 -0.39
N TYR A 16 -1.76 -4.69 -1.30
CA TYR A 16 -0.44 -4.20 -0.93
C TYR A 16 -0.53 -2.92 -0.09
N ILE A 17 -1.41 -1.99 -0.44
CA ILE A 17 -1.60 -0.75 0.34
C ILE A 17 -2.07 -1.07 1.76
N LEU A 18 -3.01 -2.01 1.92
CA LEU A 18 -3.50 -2.46 3.23
C LEU A 18 -2.41 -3.13 4.06
N GLU A 19 -1.54 -3.94 3.43
CA GLU A 19 -0.49 -4.69 4.13
C GLU A 19 0.73 -3.83 4.46
N SER A 20 1.05 -2.86 3.59
CA SER A 20 2.25 -2.01 3.73
C SER A 20 2.01 -0.72 4.51
N THR A 21 0.75 -0.38 4.80
CA THR A 21 0.36 0.83 5.54
C THR A 21 -0.69 0.51 6.60
N ASN A 22 -1.03 1.48 7.46
CA ASN A 22 -2.18 1.36 8.38
C ASN A 22 -3.47 1.90 7.76
N TYR A 23 -3.57 1.95 6.44
CA TYR A 23 -4.75 2.47 5.77
C TYR A 23 -5.88 1.45 5.78
N THR A 24 -7.10 1.97 5.92
CA THR A 24 -8.32 1.18 5.74
C THR A 24 -8.85 1.36 4.32
N LEU A 25 -9.77 0.50 3.88
CA LEU A 25 -10.48 0.67 2.61
C LEU A 25 -11.14 2.05 2.49
N LYS A 26 -11.59 2.62 3.61
CA LYS A 26 -12.13 3.99 3.66
C LYS A 26 -11.06 5.02 3.32
N ASN A 27 -9.90 4.94 3.97
CA ASN A 27 -8.78 5.86 3.70
C ASN A 27 -8.34 5.78 2.23
N ILE A 28 -8.27 4.58 1.67
CA ILE A 28 -7.94 4.37 0.25
C ILE A 28 -8.99 5.03 -0.65
N ALA A 29 -10.28 4.85 -0.35
CA ALA A 29 -11.37 5.48 -1.10
C ALA A 29 -11.29 7.02 -1.04
N ASP A 30 -11.09 7.58 0.15
CA ASP A 30 -10.96 9.02 0.37
C ASP A 30 -9.75 9.59 -0.39
N LEU A 31 -8.61 8.90 -0.37
CA LEU A 31 -7.38 9.31 -1.10
C LEU A 31 -7.50 9.15 -2.62
N CYS A 32 -8.28 8.16 -3.09
CA CYS A 32 -8.52 7.95 -4.52
C CYS A 32 -9.68 8.79 -5.07
N ASN A 33 -10.26 9.66 -4.24
CA ASN A 33 -11.49 10.41 -4.54
C ASN A 33 -12.59 9.49 -5.10
N SER A 34 -12.73 8.30 -4.51
CA SER A 34 -13.64 7.25 -4.93
C SER A 34 -14.64 6.93 -3.83
N SER A 35 -15.74 6.27 -4.18
CA SER A 35 -16.65 5.76 -3.18
C SER A 35 -16.05 4.53 -2.50
N ILE A 36 -16.24 4.40 -1.18
CA ILE A 36 -15.86 3.19 -0.43
C ILE A 36 -16.49 1.93 -1.03
N LYS A 37 -17.69 2.05 -1.60
CA LYS A 37 -18.39 0.94 -2.29
C LYS A 37 -17.62 0.49 -3.53
N SER A 38 -17.06 1.41 -4.31
CA SER A 38 -16.26 1.11 -5.51
C SER A 38 -15.01 0.31 -5.14
N ILE A 39 -14.29 0.73 -4.10
CA ILE A 39 -13.10 0.02 -3.61
C ILE A 39 -13.49 -1.36 -3.05
N HIS A 40 -14.61 -1.44 -2.32
CA HIS A 40 -15.11 -2.71 -1.78
C HIS A 40 -15.53 -3.70 -2.88
N LEU A 41 -16.19 -3.22 -3.94
CA LEU A 41 -16.56 -4.03 -5.11
C LEU A 41 -15.32 -4.62 -5.80
N ILE A 42 -14.26 -3.83 -5.96
CA ILE A 42 -13.02 -4.28 -6.58
C ILE A 42 -12.30 -5.32 -5.70
N TYR A 43 -12.18 -5.03 -4.41
CA TYR A 43 -11.39 -5.84 -3.49
C TYR A 43 -12.11 -7.13 -3.04
N SER A 44 -13.35 -7.01 -2.58
CA SER A 44 -14.14 -8.09 -1.99
C SER A 44 -14.93 -8.87 -3.05
N GLU A 45 -15.66 -8.16 -3.91
CA GLU A 45 -16.61 -8.77 -4.87
C GLU A 45 -15.96 -9.12 -6.22
N GLY A 46 -14.74 -8.64 -6.47
CA GLY A 46 -14.04 -8.89 -7.74
C GLY A 46 -14.73 -8.23 -8.94
N PHE A 47 -15.33 -7.05 -8.76
CA PHE A 47 -16.02 -6.33 -9.82
C PHE A 47 -15.46 -4.91 -9.98
N ILE A 48 -15.12 -4.53 -11.21
CA ILE A 48 -14.73 -3.15 -11.52
C ILE A 48 -15.99 -2.39 -11.94
N PRO A 49 -16.33 -1.27 -11.29
CA PRO A 49 -17.40 -0.40 -11.76
C PRO A 49 -17.13 0.04 -13.21
N ASN A 50 -18.15 0.03 -14.06
CA ASN A 50 -18.03 0.34 -15.51
C ASN A 50 -17.38 1.71 -15.80
N SER A 51 -17.38 2.62 -14.83
CA SER A 51 -16.70 3.92 -14.88
C SER A 51 -15.84 4.13 -13.62
N PHE A 52 -14.78 3.32 -13.45
CA PHE A 52 -13.80 3.55 -12.37
C PHE A 52 -12.88 4.72 -12.73
N SER A 53 -13.40 5.94 -12.58
CA SER A 53 -12.65 7.18 -12.85
C SER A 53 -11.44 7.36 -11.92
N SER A 54 -11.46 6.72 -10.75
CA SER A 54 -10.42 6.75 -9.72
C SER A 54 -9.23 5.81 -10.00
N GLU A 55 -9.13 5.24 -11.20
CA GLU A 55 -8.05 4.34 -11.59
C GLU A 55 -6.68 5.01 -11.47
N ILE A 56 -6.56 6.22 -12.01
CA ILE A 56 -5.30 6.96 -12.04
C ILE A 56 -4.87 7.31 -10.63
N GLU A 57 -5.80 7.70 -9.78
CA GLU A 57 -5.57 8.06 -8.38
C GLU A 57 -5.12 6.84 -7.57
N LEU A 58 -5.73 5.66 -7.80
CA LEU A 58 -5.31 4.42 -7.15
C LEU A 58 -3.88 4.03 -7.54
N VAL A 59 -3.53 4.15 -8.82
CA VAL A 59 -2.17 3.84 -9.30
C VAL A 59 -1.16 4.87 -8.77
N LYS A 60 -1.52 6.16 -8.71
CA LYS A 60 -0.66 7.20 -8.11
C LYS A 60 -0.42 6.96 -6.63
N LEU A 61 -1.45 6.59 -5.88
CA LEU A 61 -1.33 6.25 -4.46
C LEU A 61 -0.37 5.06 -4.26
N TYR A 62 -0.52 4.03 -5.07
CA TYR A 62 0.38 2.87 -5.06
C TYR A 62 1.84 3.26 -5.34
N GLN A 63 2.08 4.07 -6.37
CA GLN A 63 3.41 4.56 -6.72
C GLN A 63 4.05 5.35 -5.57
N MET A 64 3.30 6.25 -4.94
CA MET A 64 3.78 7.05 -3.80
C MET A 64 4.20 6.15 -2.62
N ILE A 65 3.39 5.13 -2.30
CA ILE A 65 3.70 4.19 -1.20
C ILE A 65 4.92 3.34 -1.53
N LEU A 66 5.08 2.90 -2.79
CA LEU A 66 6.27 2.18 -3.24
C LEU A 66 7.54 3.02 -3.06
N GLU A 67 7.49 4.29 -3.45
CA GLU A 67 8.63 5.20 -3.29
C GLU A 67 8.99 5.43 -1.82
N ILE A 68 7.99 5.64 -0.96
CA ILE A 68 8.21 5.81 0.49
C ILE A 68 8.84 4.56 1.10
N ASN A 69 8.33 3.37 0.77
CA ASN A 69 8.84 2.11 1.31
C ASN A 69 10.24 1.79 0.79
N SER A 70 10.51 2.03 -0.50
CA SER A 70 11.84 1.85 -1.08
C SER A 70 12.88 2.74 -0.42
N ASN A 71 12.53 4.00 -0.12
CA ASN A 71 13.41 4.92 0.60
C ASN A 71 13.61 4.52 2.06
N ARG A 72 12.60 3.95 2.74
CA ARG A 72 12.76 3.44 4.11
C ARG A 72 13.86 2.38 4.22
N ASP A 73 13.96 1.49 3.24
CA ASP A 73 15.02 0.46 3.22
C ASP A 73 16.41 1.05 2.95
N VAL A 74 16.48 2.13 2.17
CA VAL A 74 17.71 2.92 2.00
C VAL A 74 18.11 3.53 3.34
N TYR A 75 17.21 4.23 4.05
CA TYR A 75 17.54 4.85 5.33
C TYR A 75 17.81 3.84 6.45
N ARG A 76 17.20 2.65 6.43
CA ARG A 76 17.55 1.56 7.36
C ARG A 76 18.99 1.08 7.22
N LYS A 77 19.57 1.11 6.01
CA LYS A 77 20.99 0.77 5.81
C LYS A 77 21.95 1.82 6.38
N TYR A 78 21.49 3.06 6.57
CA TYR A 78 22.31 4.18 7.04
C TYR A 78 22.01 4.62 8.48
N LEU A 79 21.00 4.03 9.13
CA LEU A 79 20.80 4.20 10.56
C LEU A 79 21.92 3.43 11.30
N PRO A 80 22.80 4.11 12.06
CA PRO A 80 23.76 3.42 12.87
C PRO A 80 23.00 2.58 13.90
N LEU A 81 23.27 1.27 13.93
CA LEU A 81 22.84 0.39 15.01
C LEU A 81 23.22 1.06 16.35
N PRO A 82 22.36 1.02 17.38
CA PRO A 82 22.76 1.42 18.72
C PRO A 82 23.98 0.57 19.08
N LYS A 83 25.13 1.20 19.24
CA LYS A 83 26.26 0.57 19.91
C LYS A 83 25.78 0.38 21.35
N ASP A 84 25.46 -0.84 21.73
CA ASP A 84 25.29 -1.19 23.13
C ASP A 84 26.64 -1.01 23.82
N TYR A 85 26.90 0.21 24.29
CA TYR A 85 27.93 0.48 25.28
C TYR A 85 27.35 0.08 26.63
N CYS A 86 27.72 -1.12 27.11
CA CYS A 86 27.92 -1.42 28.53
C CYS A 86 28.63 -2.78 28.62
N GLN A 87 29.94 -2.78 28.33
CA GLN A 87 30.81 -3.78 28.95
C GLN A 87 30.96 -3.37 30.42
N ILE A 88 30.00 -3.79 31.25
CA ILE A 88 30.21 -3.83 32.69
C ILE A 88 30.78 -5.21 32.99
N GLY A 89 32.07 -5.38 32.71
CA GLY A 89 32.89 -6.42 33.31
C GLY A 89 33.50 -5.83 34.57
N THR A 90 32.77 -5.90 35.68
CA THR A 90 33.30 -5.63 37.01
C THR A 90 34.36 -6.68 37.37
N ASN A 91 35.53 -6.18 37.79
CA ASN A 91 36.62 -6.77 38.60
C ASN A 91 36.88 -8.28 38.53
#